data_AF-A0A0X3P7B4-F1
#
_entry.id   AF-A0A0X3P7B4-F1
#
_cell.length_a   1.000
_cell.length_b   1.000
_cell.length_c   1.000
_cell.angle_alpha   90.00
_cell.angle_beta   90.00
_cell.angle_gamma   90.00
#
_symmetry.space_group_name_H-M   'P 1'
#
loop_
_entity.id
_entity.type
_entity.pdbx_description
1 polymer ?
#
loop_
_entity_poly.entity_id
_entity_poly.type
_entity_poly.pdbx_seq_one_letter_code
_entity_poly.pdbx_strand_id
1 'polypeptide(L)'
;MCCPCKEVLKFIIIFVNTLLGLGFLSLALLGVIMLTAPDFLRKIIDWFLYQFAVDVELTAITTFIKDNFSNLSMALITVGLIFACIAFLGAFASCCECTIVLGIYTALLGVFLVLQSLLLAVILLDKSLYMRTVTDSLSGLIRDYGSETGVATAIWSALMREVNSERCCGMDSSRDFIYSRLPTGICPKECCPWSYPQRCHCSEAQAQSMPGCRDRISTFVEENMQGITYILATVLGLQSLLFVLSTWQLCAGKCG
;
A
#
# COMPACT_ATOMS: atom_id res chain seq x y z
N MET A 1 -28.68 -29.67 0.05
CA MET A 1 -28.60 -28.66 -1.05
C MET A 1 -28.73 -29.37 -2.38
N CYS A 2 -29.32 -28.74 -3.40
CA CYS A 2 -29.27 -29.29 -4.76
C CYS A 2 -27.81 -29.29 -5.24
N CYS A 3 -27.32 -30.42 -5.75
CA CYS A 3 -25.98 -30.56 -6.35
C CYS A 3 -25.52 -29.36 -7.21
N PRO A 4 -26.34 -28.78 -8.11
CA PRO A 4 -25.89 -27.65 -8.93
C PRO A 4 -25.52 -26.39 -8.14
N CYS A 5 -26.13 -26.14 -6.97
CA CYS A 5 -25.85 -24.93 -6.19
C CYS A 5 -24.46 -24.99 -5.52
N LYS A 6 -24.01 -26.19 -5.10
CA LYS A 6 -22.65 -26.39 -4.55
C LYS A 6 -21.58 -26.15 -5.62
N GLU A 7 -21.78 -26.69 -6.82
CA GLU A 7 -20.82 -26.55 -7.92
C GLU A 7 -20.70 -25.11 -8.41
N VAL A 8 -21.82 -24.38 -8.50
CA VAL A 8 -21.81 -22.95 -8.87
C VAL A 8 -21.05 -22.12 -7.84
N LEU A 9 -21.28 -22.36 -6.54
CA LEU A 9 -20.59 -21.65 -5.46
C LEU A 9 -19.07 -21.86 -5.52
N LYS A 10 -18.65 -23.11 -5.71
CA LYS A 10 -17.25 -23.51 -5.87
C LYS A 10 -16.62 -22.79 -7.07
N PHE A 11 -17.30 -22.81 -8.22
CA PHE A 11 -16.81 -22.14 -9.43
C PHE A 11 -16.62 -20.63 -9.23
N ILE A 12 -17.56 -19.95 -8.58
CA ILE A 12 -17.48 -18.51 -8.31
C ILE A 12 -16.27 -18.19 -7.41
N ILE A 13 -16.12 -18.91 -6.29
CA ILE A 13 -15.03 -18.67 -5.34
C ILE A 13 -13.67 -18.91 -6.00
N ILE A 14 -13.54 -19.99 -6.78
CA ILE A 14 -12.31 -20.29 -7.53
C ILE A 14 -12.03 -19.20 -8.56
N PHE A 15 -13.02 -18.81 -9.35
CA PHE A 15 -12.86 -17.81 -10.41
C PHE A 15 -12.40 -16.47 -9.85
N VAL A 16 -13.10 -15.95 -8.83
CA VAL A 16 -12.79 -14.64 -8.23
C VAL A 16 -11.41 -14.67 -7.57
N ASN A 17 -11.10 -15.71 -6.78
CA ASN A 17 -9.80 -15.81 -6.12
C ASN A 17 -8.64 -16.02 -7.09
N THR A 18 -8.86 -16.74 -8.19
CA THR A 18 -7.84 -16.89 -9.23
C THR A 18 -7.58 -15.56 -9.92
N LEU A 19 -8.64 -14.80 -10.24
CA LEU A 19 -8.50 -13.47 -10.83
C LEU A 19 -7.75 -12.51 -9.90
N LEU A 20 -8.11 -12.50 -8.61
CA LEU A 20 -7.40 -11.71 -7.59
C LEU A 20 -5.94 -12.14 -7.44
N GLY A 21 -5.68 -13.45 -7.37
CA GLY A 21 -4.33 -14.00 -7.26
C GLY A 21 -3.45 -13.62 -8.44
N LEU A 22 -3.97 -13.70 -9.67
CA LEU A 22 -3.27 -13.24 -10.87
C LEU A 22 -3.02 -11.72 -10.86
N GLY A 23 -3.97 -10.92 -10.37
CA GLY A 23 -3.79 -9.48 -10.19
C GLY A 23 -2.69 -9.13 -9.18
N PHE A 24 -2.62 -9.85 -8.05
CA PHE A 24 -1.55 -9.63 -7.07
C PHE A 24 -0.19 -10.16 -7.55
N LEU A 25 -0.17 -11.25 -8.33
CA LEU A 25 1.05 -11.71 -8.98
C LEU A 25 1.56 -10.72 -10.04
N SER A 26 0.67 -10.09 -10.81
CA SER A 26 1.09 -9.06 -11.77
C SER A 26 1.67 -7.83 -11.06
N LEU A 27 1.12 -7.46 -9.89
CA LEU A 27 1.69 -6.41 -9.04
C LEU A 27 3.09 -6.79 -8.51
N ALA A 28 3.28 -8.02 -8.05
CA ALA A 28 4.59 -8.50 -7.60
C ALA A 28 5.59 -8.54 -8.77
N LEU A 29 5.16 -9.01 -9.94
CA LEU A 29 5.97 -9.03 -11.16
C LEU A 29 6.37 -7.62 -11.59
N LEU A 30 5.47 -6.65 -11.50
CA LEU A 30 5.77 -5.24 -11.73
C LEU A 30 6.88 -4.77 -10.77
N GLY A 31 6.82 -5.13 -9.49
CA GLY A 31 7.88 -4.85 -8.53
C GLY A 31 9.23 -5.49 -8.89
N VAL A 32 9.26 -6.73 -9.39
CA VAL A 32 10.51 -7.38 -9.86
C VAL A 32 11.06 -6.70 -11.11
N ILE A 33 10.18 -6.40 -12.07
CA ILE A 33 10.53 -5.70 -13.30
C ILE A 33 11.09 -4.32 -12.99
N MET A 34 10.49 -3.62 -12.03
CA MET A 34 11.06 -2.41 -11.47
C MET A 34 12.48 -2.76 -10.99
N LEU A 35 12.65 -3.54 -9.94
CA LEU A 35 13.98 -3.79 -9.35
C LEU A 35 15.09 -4.19 -10.34
N THR A 36 14.77 -4.96 -11.39
CA THR A 36 15.75 -5.55 -12.31
C THR A 36 15.96 -4.80 -13.63
N ALA A 37 14.95 -4.06 -14.12
CA ALA A 37 14.95 -3.47 -15.45
C ALA A 37 14.47 -2.01 -15.42
N PRO A 38 15.27 -1.06 -14.87
CA PRO A 38 14.90 0.35 -14.79
C PRO A 38 14.64 0.99 -16.16
N ASP A 39 15.28 0.51 -17.23
CA ASP A 39 15.05 1.00 -18.60
C ASP A 39 13.70 0.56 -19.16
N PHE A 40 13.21 -0.63 -18.78
CA PHE A 40 11.90 -1.10 -19.18
C PHE A 40 10.79 -0.32 -18.46
N LEU A 41 11.00 0.02 -17.18
CA LEU A 41 10.07 0.90 -16.47
C LEU A 41 9.94 2.27 -17.16
N ARG A 42 11.06 2.88 -17.58
CA ARG A 42 11.04 4.17 -18.29
C ARG A 42 10.14 4.09 -19.52
N LYS A 43 10.26 3.01 -20.31
CA LYS A 43 9.39 2.77 -21.48
C LYS A 43 7.92 2.60 -21.13
N ILE A 44 7.60 1.88 -20.05
CA ILE A 44 6.19 1.73 -19.58
C ILE A 44 5.62 3.07 -19.18
N ILE A 45 6.37 3.84 -18.41
CA ILE A 45 5.95 5.17 -17.95
C ILE A 45 5.74 6.09 -19.15
N ASP A 46 6.70 6.15 -20.08
CA ASP A 46 6.60 6.98 -21.28
C ASP A 46 5.42 6.57 -22.17
N TRP A 47 5.14 5.26 -22.26
CA TRP A 47 3.97 4.74 -22.97
C TRP A 47 2.65 5.11 -22.27
N PHE A 48 2.57 4.97 -20.95
CA PHE A 48 1.38 5.33 -20.17
C PHE A 48 1.10 6.84 -20.24
N LEU A 49 2.15 7.65 -20.15
CA LEU A 49 2.09 9.11 -20.35
C LEU A 49 1.49 9.50 -21.68
N TYR A 50 2.00 8.89 -22.74
CA TYR A 50 1.55 9.14 -24.09
C TYR A 50 0.09 8.71 -24.28
N GLN A 51 -0.31 7.58 -23.69
CA GLN A 51 -1.65 7.02 -23.81
C GLN A 51 -2.71 7.84 -23.08
N PHE A 52 -2.39 8.39 -21.91
CA PHE A 52 -3.35 9.14 -21.07
C PHE A 52 -3.22 10.67 -21.21
N ALA A 53 -2.27 11.19 -22.00
CA ALA A 53 -2.06 12.63 -22.26
C ALA A 53 -2.11 13.49 -20.97
N VAL A 54 -1.44 13.02 -19.91
CA VAL A 54 -1.43 13.68 -18.59
C VAL A 54 -0.30 14.72 -18.56
N ASP A 55 -0.66 16.00 -18.73
CA ASP A 55 0.27 17.13 -18.67
C ASP A 55 0.48 17.63 -17.22
N VAL A 56 1.76 17.78 -16.86
CA VAL A 56 2.36 18.55 -15.73
C VAL A 56 2.61 17.88 -14.37
N GLU A 57 2.02 16.76 -13.96
CA GLU A 57 2.33 16.16 -12.62
C GLU A 57 3.24 14.92 -12.66
N LEU A 58 3.57 14.40 -13.84
CA LEU A 58 4.23 13.09 -13.91
C LEU A 58 5.77 13.12 -13.84
N THR A 59 6.41 14.27 -14.12
CA THR A 59 7.83 14.44 -13.75
C THR A 59 7.97 14.26 -12.24
N ALA A 60 7.00 14.80 -11.49
CA ALA A 60 6.80 14.68 -10.06
C ALA A 60 6.33 13.28 -9.58
N ILE A 61 6.26 12.27 -10.45
CA ILE A 61 6.07 10.85 -10.07
C ILE A 61 7.27 10.02 -10.55
N THR A 62 7.77 10.31 -11.75
CA THR A 62 8.91 9.60 -12.34
C THR A 62 10.21 9.77 -11.57
N THR A 63 10.58 10.96 -11.06
CA THR A 63 11.82 11.05 -10.27
C THR A 63 11.70 10.36 -8.91
N PHE A 64 10.52 10.29 -8.30
CA PHE A 64 10.27 9.57 -7.04
C PHE A 64 10.46 8.09 -7.26
N ILE A 65 9.83 7.57 -8.32
CA ILE A 65 10.00 6.18 -8.69
C ILE A 65 11.47 5.90 -8.99
N LYS A 66 12.21 6.80 -9.65
CA LYS A 66 13.66 6.65 -9.89
C LYS A 66 14.49 6.72 -8.61
N ASP A 67 14.16 7.63 -7.70
CA ASP A 67 14.93 7.93 -6.49
C ASP A 67 14.69 6.94 -5.35
N ASN A 68 13.54 6.27 -5.36
CA ASN A 68 13.08 5.31 -4.35
C ASN A 68 12.73 3.95 -4.94
N PHE A 69 13.33 3.67 -6.08
CA PHE A 69 12.99 2.55 -6.92
C PHE A 69 13.11 1.21 -6.20
N SER A 70 14.20 0.96 -5.50
CA SER A 70 14.39 -0.32 -4.80
C SER A 70 13.36 -0.49 -3.69
N ASN A 71 13.08 0.58 -2.95
CA ASN A 71 12.20 0.55 -1.79
C ASN A 71 10.74 0.33 -2.21
N LEU A 72 10.29 1.03 -3.27
CA LEU A 72 8.96 0.83 -3.85
C LEU A 72 8.82 -0.57 -4.48
N SER A 73 9.86 -1.02 -5.19
CA SER A 73 9.88 -2.34 -5.81
C SER A 73 9.73 -3.45 -4.77
N MET A 74 10.51 -3.38 -3.69
CA MET A 74 10.46 -4.34 -2.60
C MET A 74 9.08 -4.37 -1.94
N ALA A 75 8.48 -3.20 -1.68
CA ALA A 75 7.12 -3.13 -1.13
C ALA A 75 6.08 -3.81 -2.05
N LEU A 76 6.13 -3.53 -3.36
CA LEU A 76 5.23 -4.14 -4.35
C LEU A 76 5.39 -5.67 -4.44
N ILE A 77 6.63 -6.16 -4.41
CA ILE A 77 6.94 -7.60 -4.42
C ILE A 77 6.36 -8.26 -3.16
N THR A 78 6.68 -7.74 -1.98
CA THR A 78 6.27 -8.35 -0.71
C THR A 78 4.76 -8.36 -0.57
N VAL A 79 4.09 -7.21 -0.79
CA VAL A 79 2.64 -7.10 -0.67
C VAL A 79 1.93 -7.96 -1.72
N GLY A 80 2.39 -7.89 -2.98
CA GLY A 80 1.82 -8.68 -4.06
C GLY A 80 1.91 -10.18 -3.83
N LEU A 81 3.06 -10.69 -3.38
CA LEU A 81 3.21 -12.13 -3.08
C LEU A 81 2.35 -12.59 -1.91
N ILE A 82 2.24 -11.80 -0.83
CA ILE A 82 1.41 -12.15 0.33
C ILE A 82 -0.07 -12.27 -0.08
N PHE A 83 -0.62 -11.28 -0.76
CA PHE A 83 -2.02 -11.30 -1.16
C PHE A 83 -2.31 -12.32 -2.27
N ALA A 84 -1.35 -12.56 -3.17
CA ALA A 84 -1.45 -13.65 -4.15
C ALA A 84 -1.55 -15.01 -3.45
N CYS A 85 -0.71 -15.28 -2.45
CA CYS A 85 -0.77 -16.50 -1.66
C CYS A 85 -2.13 -16.66 -0.97
N ILE A 86 -2.65 -15.61 -0.33
CA ILE A 86 -3.97 -15.65 0.33
C ILE A 86 -5.09 -15.95 -0.68
N ALA A 87 -5.07 -15.31 -1.85
CA ALA A 87 -6.06 -15.55 -2.90
C ALA A 87 -5.98 -16.98 -3.44
N PHE A 88 -4.78 -17.47 -3.78
CA PHE A 88 -4.62 -18.85 -4.25
C PHE A 88 -4.96 -19.89 -3.18
N LEU A 89 -4.74 -19.61 -1.90
CA LEU A 89 -5.22 -20.46 -0.80
C LEU A 89 -6.75 -20.57 -0.84
N GLY A 90 -7.47 -19.48 -1.08
CA GLY A 90 -8.93 -19.50 -1.25
C GLY A 90 -9.38 -20.34 -2.45
N ALA A 91 -8.73 -20.16 -3.60
CA ALA A 91 -9.02 -20.95 -4.81
C ALA A 91 -8.72 -22.44 -4.61
N PHE A 92 -7.55 -22.77 -4.05
CA PHE A 92 -7.13 -24.15 -3.77
C PHE A 92 -8.03 -24.82 -2.74
N ALA A 93 -8.37 -24.13 -1.65
CA ALA A 93 -9.25 -24.64 -0.60
C ALA A 93 -10.64 -25.01 -1.14
N SER A 94 -11.20 -24.15 -2.01
CA SER A 94 -12.49 -24.40 -2.64
C SER A 94 -12.41 -25.52 -3.69
N CYS A 95 -11.33 -25.57 -4.49
CA CYS A 95 -11.10 -26.59 -5.52
C CYS A 95 -10.96 -28.01 -4.93
N CYS A 96 -10.10 -28.16 -3.93
CA CYS A 96 -9.79 -29.45 -3.28
C CYS A 96 -10.77 -29.82 -2.15
N GLU A 97 -11.80 -29.00 -1.91
CA GLU A 97 -12.80 -29.20 -0.86
C GLU A 97 -12.18 -29.40 0.54
N CYS A 98 -11.02 -28.78 0.76
CA CYS A 98 -10.29 -28.86 2.03
C CYS A 98 -10.93 -27.94 3.06
N THR A 99 -11.85 -28.48 3.86
CA THR A 99 -12.63 -27.73 4.87
C THR A 99 -11.76 -26.99 5.89
N ILE A 100 -10.61 -27.54 6.27
CA ILE A 100 -9.65 -26.89 7.18
C ILE A 100 -9.05 -25.64 6.54
N VAL A 101 -8.52 -25.76 5.31
CA VAL A 101 -7.89 -24.65 4.60
C VAL A 101 -8.93 -23.57 4.26
N LEU A 102 -10.14 -23.98 3.88
CA LEU A 102 -11.26 -23.07 3.62
C LEU A 102 -11.68 -22.35 4.91
N GLY A 103 -11.63 -23.03 6.06
CA GLY A 103 -11.85 -22.46 7.38
C GLY A 103 -10.82 -21.39 7.73
N ILE A 104 -9.52 -21.65 7.50
CA ILE A 104 -8.44 -20.67 7.71
C ILE A 104 -8.64 -19.46 6.80
N TYR A 105 -8.88 -19.68 5.50
CA TYR A 105 -9.16 -18.61 4.55
C TYR A 105 -10.36 -17.75 4.98
N THR A 106 -11.46 -18.40 5.38
CA THR A 106 -12.67 -17.69 5.84
C THR A 106 -12.42 -16.91 7.13
N ALA A 107 -11.64 -17.44 8.07
CA ALA A 107 -11.25 -16.74 9.29
C ALA A 107 -10.38 -15.51 8.97
N LEU A 108 -9.42 -15.63 8.04
CA LEU A 108 -8.62 -14.50 7.58
C LEU A 108 -9.49 -13.40 6.95
N LEU A 109 -10.43 -13.77 6.07
CA LEU A 109 -11.41 -12.82 5.52
C LEU A 109 -12.22 -12.14 6.63
N GLY A 110 -12.65 -12.87 7.66
CA GLY A 110 -13.40 -12.33 8.78
C GLY A 110 -12.59 -11.30 9.59
N VAL A 111 -11.32 -11.60 9.90
CA VAL A 111 -10.42 -10.68 10.61
C VAL A 111 -10.23 -9.40 9.80
N PHE A 112 -9.89 -9.51 8.50
CA PHE A 112 -9.74 -8.34 7.65
C PHE A 112 -11.05 -7.55 7.52
N LEU A 113 -12.21 -8.21 7.53
CA LEU A 113 -13.51 -7.56 7.37
C LEU A 113 -13.80 -6.69 8.58
N VAL A 114 -13.56 -7.21 9.79
CA VAL A 114 -13.69 -6.44 11.03
C VAL A 114 -12.74 -5.24 10.99
N LEU A 115 -11.45 -5.45 10.72
CA LEU A 115 -10.47 -4.35 10.68
C LEU A 115 -10.84 -3.27 9.66
N GLN A 116 -11.24 -3.67 8.46
CA GLN A 116 -11.62 -2.73 7.40
C GLN A 116 -12.94 -2.01 7.70
N SER A 117 -13.91 -2.70 8.30
CA SER A 117 -15.17 -2.08 8.72
C SER A 117 -14.95 -1.01 9.80
N LEU A 118 -14.05 -1.27 10.76
CA LEU A 118 -13.66 -0.30 11.79
C LEU A 118 -12.96 0.90 11.15
N LEU A 119 -12.01 0.66 10.23
CA LEU A 119 -11.33 1.73 9.50
C LEU A 119 -12.32 2.61 8.74
N LEU A 120 -13.25 2.01 7.99
CA LEU A 120 -14.26 2.74 7.23
C LEU A 120 -15.22 3.51 8.15
N ALA A 121 -15.62 2.92 9.28
CA ALA A 121 -16.45 3.60 10.27
C ALA A 121 -15.74 4.83 10.86
N VAL A 122 -14.45 4.73 11.19
CA VAL A 122 -13.66 5.86 11.68
C VAL A 122 -13.57 6.97 10.63
N ILE A 123 -13.29 6.65 9.37
CA ILE A 123 -13.23 7.64 8.28
C ILE A 123 -14.55 8.40 8.12
N LEU A 124 -15.69 7.68 8.20
CA LEU A 124 -17.02 8.27 8.00
C LEU A 124 -17.52 9.07 9.21
N LEU A 125 -17.22 8.62 10.43
CA LEU A 125 -17.77 9.19 11.67
C LEU A 125 -16.85 10.23 12.32
N ASP A 126 -15.53 10.03 12.26
CA ASP A 126 -14.55 10.90 12.90
C ASP A 126 -13.31 11.07 12.04
N LYS A 127 -13.43 11.99 11.08
CA LYS A 127 -12.32 12.40 10.22
C LYS A 127 -11.11 12.87 11.02
N SER A 128 -11.33 13.53 12.15
CA SER A 128 -10.23 14.06 12.98
C SER A 128 -9.42 12.94 13.63
N LEU A 129 -10.10 11.89 14.10
CA LEU A 129 -9.47 10.68 14.63
C LEU A 129 -8.74 9.92 13.51
N TYR A 130 -9.34 9.81 12.32
CA TYR A 130 -8.68 9.23 11.16
C TYR A 130 -7.38 9.99 10.82
N MET A 131 -7.44 11.31 10.71
CA MET A 131 -6.29 12.16 10.44
C MET A 131 -5.19 11.98 11.47
N ARG A 132 -5.53 12.02 12.77
CA ARG A 132 -4.58 11.75 13.86
C ARG A 132 -3.94 10.38 13.71
N THR A 133 -4.75 9.34 13.51
CA THR A 133 -4.28 7.95 13.35
C THR A 133 -3.32 7.82 12.17
N VAL A 134 -3.63 8.44 11.03
CA VAL A 134 -2.76 8.46 9.85
C VAL A 134 -1.45 9.16 10.17
N THR A 135 -1.48 10.35 10.75
CA THR A 135 -0.26 11.10 11.09
C THR A 135 0.60 10.39 12.14
N ASP A 136 -0.01 9.76 13.15
CA ASP A 136 0.69 9.02 14.20
C ASP A 136 1.32 7.75 13.64
N SER A 137 0.59 7.03 12.76
CA SER A 137 1.11 5.84 12.09
C SER A 137 2.30 6.18 11.19
N LEU A 138 2.18 7.25 10.39
CA LEU A 138 3.27 7.74 9.54
C LEU A 138 4.46 8.21 10.37
N SER A 139 4.23 8.96 11.45
CA SER A 139 5.28 9.36 12.39
C SER A 139 6.00 8.14 12.99
N GLY A 140 5.25 7.11 13.38
CA GLY A 140 5.81 5.83 13.85
C GLY A 140 6.70 5.14 12.83
N LEU A 141 6.34 5.19 11.54
CA LEU A 141 7.11 4.62 10.43
C LEU A 141 8.50 5.25 10.28
N ILE A 142 8.75 6.47 10.78
CA ILE A 142 10.09 7.11 10.73
C ILE A 142 11.15 6.24 11.41
N ARG A 143 10.77 5.49 12.46
CA ARG A 143 11.69 4.61 13.19
C ARG A 143 12.28 3.50 12.32
N ASP A 144 11.53 3.03 11.34
CA ASP A 144 11.95 1.99 10.40
C ASP A 144 12.51 2.56 9.08
N TYR A 145 12.63 3.89 8.98
CA TYR A 145 13.30 4.53 7.86
C TYR A 145 14.77 4.09 7.79
N GLY A 146 15.22 3.63 6.63
CA GLY A 146 16.54 3.02 6.44
C GLY A 146 16.59 1.52 6.76
N SER A 147 15.46 0.87 7.07
CA SER A 147 15.40 -0.59 7.26
C SER A 147 15.55 -1.35 5.94
N GLU A 148 16.00 -2.61 6.02
CA GLU A 148 16.19 -3.48 4.85
C GLU A 148 14.90 -3.82 4.11
N THR A 149 13.74 -3.77 4.80
CA THR A 149 12.44 -3.95 4.14
C THR A 149 12.14 -2.85 3.12
N GLY A 150 12.75 -1.67 3.29
CA GLY A 150 12.60 -0.51 2.41
C GLY A 150 11.23 0.17 2.48
N VAL A 151 10.19 -0.45 3.06
CA VAL A 151 8.80 0.06 3.01
C VAL A 151 8.68 1.44 3.64
N ALA A 152 9.16 1.61 4.87
CA ALA A 152 9.13 2.89 5.57
C ALA A 152 9.93 3.96 4.83
N THR A 153 11.10 3.58 4.29
CA THR A 153 11.93 4.45 3.46
C THR A 153 11.18 4.90 2.20
N ALA A 154 10.52 3.98 1.49
CA ALA A 154 9.75 4.28 0.29
C ALA A 154 8.67 5.32 0.57
N ILE A 155 7.86 5.08 1.61
CA ILE A 155 6.72 5.94 1.97
C ILE A 155 7.21 7.34 2.32
N TRP A 156 8.19 7.44 3.21
CA TRP A 156 8.68 8.73 3.68
C TRP A 156 9.42 9.51 2.60
N SER A 157 10.22 8.86 1.78
CA SER A 157 10.84 9.52 0.64
C SER A 157 9.81 9.98 -0.41
N ALA A 158 8.61 9.38 -0.43
CA ALA A 158 7.49 9.86 -1.25
C ALA A 158 6.92 11.16 -0.70
N LEU A 159 6.64 11.16 0.60
CA LEU A 159 6.01 12.27 1.29
C LEU A 159 6.89 13.52 1.33
N MET A 160 8.19 13.32 1.57
CA MET A 160 9.19 14.40 1.65
C MET A 160 9.61 14.93 0.27
N ARG A 161 9.18 14.28 -0.81
CA ARG A 161 9.54 14.72 -2.14
C ARG A 161 9.03 16.13 -2.42
N GLU A 162 9.79 16.86 -3.20
CA GLU A 162 9.34 18.13 -3.74
C GLU A 162 8.15 17.96 -4.70
N VAL A 163 7.05 18.64 -4.36
CA VAL A 163 5.81 18.72 -5.15
C VAL A 163 5.42 20.19 -5.17
N ASN A 164 5.13 20.75 -6.35
CA ASN A 164 4.77 22.16 -6.53
C ASN A 164 5.76 23.15 -5.89
N SER A 165 7.07 22.85 -5.96
CA SER A 165 8.15 23.62 -5.35
C SER A 165 8.11 23.72 -3.81
N GLU A 166 7.24 22.94 -3.16
CA GLU A 166 7.20 22.80 -1.72
C GLU A 166 7.93 21.51 -1.30
N ARG A 167 8.75 21.62 -0.26
CA ARG A 167 9.42 20.49 0.38
C ARG A 167 9.08 20.46 1.85
N CYS A 168 9.07 19.27 2.41
CA CYS A 168 8.94 19.06 3.83
C CYS A 168 9.90 17.96 4.27
N CYS A 169 10.25 17.94 5.55
CA CYS A 169 11.15 16.94 6.10
C CYS A 169 10.66 16.47 7.47
N GLY A 170 10.48 15.16 7.62
CA GLY A 170 9.93 14.55 8.82
C GLY A 170 8.43 14.83 8.98
N MET A 171 7.85 14.40 10.10
CA MET A 171 6.44 14.67 10.38
C MET A 171 6.27 16.12 10.80
N ASP A 172 7.03 16.52 11.81
CA ASP A 172 7.02 17.86 12.39
C ASP A 172 8.36 18.57 12.15
N SER A 173 9.47 17.82 12.04
CA SER A 173 10.80 18.39 11.84
C SER A 173 11.81 17.38 11.26
N SER A 174 12.89 17.87 10.67
CA SER A 174 14.05 17.03 10.29
C SER A 174 14.65 16.23 11.46
N ARG A 175 14.44 16.69 12.69
CA ARG A 175 14.88 15.98 13.90
C ARG A 175 14.16 14.66 14.15
N ASP A 176 13.02 14.42 13.50
CA ASP A 176 12.26 13.17 13.68
C ASP A 176 13.10 11.95 13.24
N PHE A 177 14.04 12.13 12.31
CA PHE A 177 14.94 11.08 11.83
C PHE A 177 16.04 10.67 12.81
N ILE A 178 16.19 11.35 13.96
CA ILE A 178 17.14 10.94 15.01
C ILE A 178 16.79 9.52 15.52
N TYR A 179 15.52 9.13 15.46
CA TYR A 179 15.04 7.80 15.89
C TYR A 179 14.97 6.78 14.75
N SER A 180 15.44 7.12 13.55
CA SER A 180 15.44 6.23 12.40
C SER A 180 16.61 5.23 12.44
N ARG A 181 16.68 4.33 11.45
CA ARG A 181 17.82 3.42 11.28
C ARG A 181 18.98 4.04 10.49
N LEU A 182 18.92 5.33 10.20
CA LEU A 182 20.04 6.05 9.59
C LEU A 182 21.19 6.21 10.59
N PRO A 183 22.43 6.41 10.09
CA PRO A 183 23.55 6.79 10.95
C PRO A 183 23.22 8.07 11.73
N THR A 184 23.64 8.12 13.00
CA THR A 184 23.30 9.21 13.92
C THR A 184 23.61 10.59 13.34
N GLY A 185 22.60 11.47 13.33
CA GLY A 185 22.72 12.84 12.87
C GLY A 185 22.69 13.03 11.36
N ILE A 186 22.59 11.95 10.57
CA ILE A 186 22.41 12.00 9.11
C ILE A 186 20.92 12.02 8.79
N CYS A 187 20.52 12.92 7.90
CA CYS A 187 19.15 13.03 7.44
C CYS A 187 18.96 12.39 6.04
N PRO A 188 17.70 12.07 5.67
CA PRO A 188 17.35 11.67 4.31
C PRO A 188 17.86 12.68 3.26
N LYS A 189 18.21 12.19 2.07
CA LYS A 189 18.67 13.05 0.96
C LYS A 189 17.60 14.08 0.55
N GLU A 190 16.32 13.71 0.68
CA GLU A 190 15.16 14.56 0.42
C GLU A 190 15.09 15.77 1.36
N CYS A 191 15.67 15.62 2.56
CA CYS A 191 15.76 16.68 3.55
C CYS A 191 16.94 17.62 3.32
N CYS A 192 17.83 17.32 2.39
CA CYS A 192 19.07 18.05 2.25
C CYS A 192 18.93 19.34 1.45
N PRO A 193 19.75 20.37 1.77
CA PRO A 193 19.88 21.57 0.98
C PRO A 193 20.14 21.29 -0.51
N TRP A 194 19.61 22.14 -1.37
CA TRP A 194 19.91 22.12 -2.80
C TRP A 194 21.41 22.20 -3.11
N SER A 195 22.17 22.92 -2.29
CA SER A 195 23.62 23.07 -2.43
C SER A 195 24.38 21.76 -2.19
N TYR A 196 23.82 20.81 -1.43
CA TYR A 196 24.44 19.53 -1.08
C TYR A 196 23.38 18.40 -1.01
N PRO A 197 22.88 17.91 -2.15
CA PRO A 197 21.67 17.08 -2.20
C PRO A 197 21.87 15.60 -1.85
N GLN A 198 23.12 15.14 -1.63
CA GLN A 198 23.42 13.71 -1.50
C GLN A 198 23.40 13.22 -0.06
N ARG A 199 23.98 13.97 0.87
CA ARG A 199 24.01 13.70 2.31
C ARG A 199 24.20 15.01 3.06
N CYS A 200 23.49 15.16 4.17
CA CYS A 200 23.55 16.32 5.05
C CYS A 200 23.29 15.89 6.49
N HIS A 201 23.70 16.75 7.42
CA HIS A 201 23.32 16.59 8.82
C HIS A 201 21.91 17.15 9.06
N CYS A 202 21.15 16.53 9.97
CA CYS A 202 19.79 16.99 10.29
C CYS A 202 19.75 18.43 10.85
N SER A 203 20.85 18.90 11.44
CA SER A 203 21.03 20.29 11.87
C SER A 203 21.08 21.28 10.70
N GLU A 204 21.60 20.87 9.54
CA GLU A 204 21.67 21.71 8.34
C GLU A 204 20.29 21.84 7.70
N ALA A 205 19.54 20.74 7.62
CA ALA A 205 18.14 20.76 7.19
C ALA A 205 17.28 21.66 8.10
N GLN A 206 17.55 21.63 9.40
CA GLN A 206 16.89 22.52 10.36
C GLN A 206 17.27 23.98 10.18
N ALA A 207 18.54 24.27 9.86
CA ALA A 207 19.02 25.64 9.64
C ALA A 207 18.32 26.32 8.44
N GLN A 208 17.77 25.55 7.51
CA GLN A 208 16.98 26.07 6.38
C GLN A 208 15.49 26.26 6.69
N SER A 209 15.07 26.06 7.96
CA SER A 209 13.66 26.17 8.38
C SER A 209 12.71 25.31 7.53
N MET A 210 13.16 24.11 7.13
CA MET A 210 12.34 23.19 6.35
C MET A 210 11.10 22.78 7.16
N PRO A 211 9.86 22.96 6.65
CA PRO A 211 8.66 22.61 7.39
C PRO A 211 8.50 21.08 7.52
N GLY A 212 7.74 20.64 8.52
CA GLY A 212 7.31 19.24 8.65
C GLY A 212 6.27 18.87 7.59
N CYS A 213 6.10 17.58 7.32
CA CYS A 213 5.15 17.09 6.31
C CYS A 213 3.70 16.98 6.80
N ARG A 214 3.41 17.26 8.07
CA ARG A 214 2.07 17.10 8.66
C ARG A 214 0.97 17.82 7.87
N ASP A 215 1.16 19.09 7.55
CA ASP A 215 0.13 19.89 6.86
C ASP A 215 -0.09 19.39 5.42
N ARG A 216 0.99 19.00 4.74
CA ARG A 216 0.93 18.37 3.42
C ARG A 216 0.17 17.05 3.46
N ILE A 217 0.52 16.16 4.39
CA ILE A 217 -0.19 14.88 4.57
C ILE A 217 -1.66 15.16 4.84
N SER A 218 -1.95 16.15 5.68
CA SER A 218 -3.31 16.47 6.07
C SER A 218 -4.15 16.93 4.88
N THR A 219 -3.60 17.87 4.11
CA THR A 219 -4.22 18.40 2.89
C THR A 219 -4.44 17.29 1.86
N PHE A 220 -3.42 16.47 1.59
CA PHE A 220 -3.52 15.37 0.63
C PHE A 220 -4.61 14.38 1.00
N VAL A 221 -4.68 13.98 2.28
CA VAL A 221 -5.69 13.04 2.75
C VAL A 221 -7.08 13.66 2.67
N GLU A 222 -7.26 14.93 3.06
CA GLU A 222 -8.54 15.62 3.00
C GLU A 222 -9.09 15.72 1.56
N GLU A 223 -8.23 16.08 0.60
CA GLU A 223 -8.59 16.18 -0.81
C GLU A 223 -8.95 14.82 -1.42
N ASN A 224 -8.22 13.77 -1.04
CA ASN A 224 -8.39 12.42 -1.61
C ASN A 224 -9.28 11.50 -0.77
N MET A 225 -9.80 11.97 0.36
CA MET A 225 -10.56 11.16 1.32
C MET A 225 -11.77 10.50 0.68
N GLN A 226 -12.44 11.17 -0.25
CA GLN A 226 -13.57 10.60 -0.98
C GLN A 226 -13.13 9.38 -1.80
N GLY A 227 -12.05 9.53 -2.59
CA GLY A 227 -11.49 8.44 -3.39
C GLY A 227 -11.06 7.25 -2.52
N ILE A 228 -10.37 7.52 -1.41
CA ILE A 228 -9.98 6.50 -0.43
C ILE A 228 -11.21 5.76 0.10
N THR A 229 -12.28 6.49 0.44
CA THR A 229 -13.54 5.92 0.93
C THR A 229 -14.18 5.00 -0.11
N TYR A 230 -14.25 5.41 -1.37
CA TYR A 230 -14.81 4.57 -2.46
C TYR A 230 -14.01 3.29 -2.68
N ILE A 231 -12.68 3.37 -2.67
CA ILE A 231 -11.80 2.20 -2.81
C ILE A 231 -12.03 1.24 -1.64
N LEU A 232 -12.00 1.74 -0.40
CA LEU A 232 -12.21 0.93 0.80
C LEU A 232 -13.61 0.31 0.84
N ALA A 233 -14.65 1.03 0.43
CA ALA A 233 -16.01 0.50 0.36
C ALA A 233 -16.14 -0.62 -0.69
N THR A 234 -15.50 -0.46 -1.85
CA THR A 234 -15.51 -1.47 -2.92
C THR A 234 -14.81 -2.75 -2.47
N VAL A 235 -13.62 -2.61 -1.86
CA VAL A 235 -12.87 -3.75 -1.32
C VAL A 235 -13.67 -4.45 -0.21
N LEU A 236 -14.29 -3.69 0.70
CA LEU A 236 -15.12 -4.26 1.77
C LEU A 236 -16.31 -5.04 1.20
N GLY A 237 -16.96 -4.52 0.15
CA GLY A 237 -18.07 -5.18 -0.53
C GLY A 237 -17.66 -6.53 -1.15
N LEU A 238 -16.56 -6.52 -1.92
CA LEU A 238 -16.01 -7.74 -2.53
C LEU A 238 -15.61 -8.78 -1.47
N GLN A 239 -14.96 -8.33 -0.40
CA GLN A 239 -14.52 -9.18 0.69
C GLN A 239 -15.71 -9.78 1.47
N SER A 240 -16.74 -8.96 1.74
CA SER A 240 -17.97 -9.42 2.38
C SER A 240 -18.68 -10.48 1.55
N LEU A 241 -18.73 -10.28 0.22
CA LEU A 241 -19.26 -11.29 -0.70
C LEU A 241 -18.46 -12.61 -0.59
N LEU A 242 -17.13 -12.54 -0.69
CA LEU A 242 -16.28 -13.74 -0.56
C LEU A 242 -16.44 -14.43 0.79
N PHE A 243 -16.57 -13.68 1.88
CA PHE A 243 -16.78 -14.23 3.22
C PHE A 243 -18.12 -14.97 3.32
N VAL A 244 -19.21 -14.37 2.83
CA VAL A 244 -20.54 -15.01 2.81
C VAL A 244 -20.54 -16.27 1.94
N LEU A 245 -19.95 -16.21 0.75
CA LEU A 245 -19.86 -17.37 -0.13
C LEU A 245 -19.01 -18.51 0.49
N SER A 246 -17.91 -18.17 1.15
CA SER A 246 -17.01 -19.17 1.75
C SER A 246 -17.59 -19.80 3.02
N THR A 247 -18.26 -19.00 3.87
CA THR A 247 -19.01 -19.52 5.02
C THR A 247 -20.16 -20.41 4.58
N TRP A 248 -20.90 -20.01 3.53
CA TRP A 248 -21.93 -20.85 2.94
C TRP A 248 -21.38 -22.20 2.46
N GLN A 249 -20.23 -22.19 1.75
CA GLN A 249 -19.58 -23.43 1.29
C GLN A 249 -19.16 -24.32 2.47
N LEU A 250 -18.63 -23.73 3.55
CA LEU A 250 -18.25 -24.46 4.76
C LEU A 250 -19.46 -25.13 5.45
N CYS A 251 -20.58 -24.41 5.57
CA CYS A 251 -21.81 -24.95 6.14
C CYS A 251 -22.38 -26.08 5.27
N ALA A 252 -22.38 -25.90 3.94
CA ALA A 252 -22.84 -26.89 2.99
C ALA A 252 -22.06 -28.22 3.07
N GLY A 253 -20.73 -28.13 3.24
CA GLY A 253 -19.85 -29.31 3.32
C GLY A 253 -20.00 -30.14 4.61
N LYS A 254 -20.64 -29.61 5.66
CA LYS A 254 -20.91 -30.34 6.92
C LYS A 254 -22.26 -31.08 6.92
N CYS A 255 -23.12 -30.81 5.95
CA CYS A 255 -24.49 -31.36 5.88
C CYS A 255 -24.64 -32.51 4.87
N GLY A 256 -23.55 -33.06 4.36
CA GLY A 256 -23.52 -34.28 3.54
C GLY A 256 -22.59 -35.30 4.17
#